data_AF-A0A8S0FGT0-F1
#
_entry.id   AF-A0A8S0FGT0-F1
#
_cell.length_a   1.000
_cell.length_b   1.000
_cell.length_c   1.000
_cell.angle_alpha   90.00
_cell.angle_beta   90.00
_cell.angle_gamma   90.00
#
_symmetry.space_group_name_H-M   'P 1'
#
loop_
_entity.id
_entity.type
_entity.pdbx_description
1 polymer ?
#
loop_
_entity_poly.entity_id
_entity_poly.type
_entity_poly.pdbx_seq_one_letter_code
_entity_poly.pdbx_strand_id
1 'polypeptide(L)' 'MPNWCSNRMHFSGEPAQIAEIKRLASGAVTPLYRRATNEGIQLFLAGSAGLLHTGDARPLKMCSLNRAPD' A
#
# COMPACT_ATOMS: atom_id res chain seq x y z
N MET A 1 21.96 -18.67 8.45
CA MET A 1 21.30 -17.57 7.71
C MET A 1 21.12 -18.02 6.28
N PRO A 2 19.96 -17.76 5.64
CA PRO A 2 19.79 -18.07 4.22
C PRO A 2 20.82 -17.29 3.38
N ASN A 3 21.25 -17.87 2.27
CA ASN A 3 22.22 -17.29 1.34
C ASN A 3 21.68 -15.99 0.70
N TRP A 4 22.17 -14.84 1.16
CA TRP A 4 21.78 -13.55 0.57
C TRP A 4 22.57 -13.25 -0.69
N CYS A 5 21.89 -12.77 -1.73
CA CYS A 5 22.52 -12.34 -2.97
C CYS A 5 23.21 -10.97 -2.78
N SER A 6 24.47 -10.87 -3.22
CA SER A 6 25.22 -9.61 -3.25
C SER A 6 25.01 -8.88 -4.57
N ASN A 7 23.85 -8.26 -4.73
CA ASN A 7 23.52 -7.49 -5.94
C ASN A 7 24.37 -6.21 -6.04
N ARG A 8 24.86 -5.89 -7.25
CA ARG A 8 25.55 -4.64 -7.57
C ARG A 8 24.81 -3.95 -8.70
N MET A 9 24.52 -2.66 -8.54
CA MET A 9 23.84 -1.83 -9.55
C MET A 9 24.65 -0.56 -9.80
N HIS A 10 24.71 -0.13 -11.05
CA HIS A 10 25.32 1.13 -11.48
C HIS A 10 24.29 1.95 -12.25
N PHE A 11 24.15 3.22 -11.88
CA PHE A 11 23.17 4.14 -12.48
C PHE A 11 23.91 5.30 -13.18
N SER A 12 23.48 5.63 -14.39
CA SER A 12 23.97 6.76 -15.18
C SER A 12 22.80 7.55 -15.73
N GLY A 13 22.89 8.89 -15.73
CA GLY A 13 21.81 9.77 -16.19
C GLY A 13 21.99 11.18 -15.64
N GLU A 14 20.96 12.01 -15.80
CA GLU A 14 20.97 13.39 -15.30
C GLU A 14 21.21 13.44 -13.79
N PRO A 15 22.04 14.37 -13.27
CA PRO A 15 22.34 14.46 -11.84
C PRO A 15 21.10 14.54 -10.94
N ALA A 16 20.05 15.21 -11.42
CA ALA A 16 18.77 15.31 -10.71
C ALA A 16 18.08 13.93 -10.53
N GLN A 17 18.09 13.10 -11.56
CA GLN A 17 17.50 11.74 -11.52
C GLN A 17 18.34 10.81 -10.62
N ILE A 18 19.67 10.92 -10.68
CA ILE A 18 20.56 10.18 -9.77
C ILE A 18 20.35 10.60 -8.32
N ALA A 19 20.11 11.90 -8.06
CA ALA A 19 19.78 12.38 -6.73
C ALA A 19 18.46 11.81 -6.22
N GLU A 20 17.45 11.66 -7.08
CA GLU A 20 16.17 11.02 -6.74
C GLU A 20 16.35 9.54 -6.38
N ILE A 21 17.12 8.78 -7.17
CA ILE A 21 17.44 7.37 -6.88
C ILE A 21 18.18 7.25 -5.53
N LYS A 22 19.14 8.12 -5.25
CA LYS A 22 19.85 8.15 -3.97
C LYS A 22 18.91 8.43 -2.80
N ARG A 23 17.96 9.36 -2.96
CA ARG A 23 16.94 9.63 -1.94
C ARG A 23 16.03 8.42 -1.70
N LEU A 24 15.67 7.69 -2.75
CA LEU A 24 14.89 6.47 -2.62
C LEU A 24 15.69 5.39 -1.87
N ALA A 25 16.95 5.17 -2.26
CA ALA A 25 17.83 4.17 -1.65
C ALA A 25 18.14 4.45 -0.17
N SER A 26 18.21 5.73 0.23
CA SER A 26 18.40 6.12 1.63
C SER A 26 17.11 6.10 2.46
N GLY A 27 15.95 5.83 1.84
CA GLY A 27 14.66 5.88 2.52
C GLY A 27 14.13 7.30 2.77
N ALA A 28 14.68 8.32 2.12
CA ALA A 28 14.26 9.72 2.26
C ALA A 28 13.03 10.10 1.39
N VAL A 29 12.36 9.10 0.82
CA VAL A 29 11.12 9.26 0.03
C VAL A 29 9.97 8.70 0.83
N THR A 30 8.93 9.51 1.08
CA THR A 30 7.72 9.06 1.76
C THR A 30 6.91 8.15 0.83
N PRO A 31 6.71 6.87 1.19
CA PRO A 31 5.94 5.95 0.35
C PRO A 31 4.45 6.25 0.47
N LEU A 32 3.85 6.79 -0.60
CA LEU A 32 2.40 7.09 -0.64
C LEU A 32 1.54 5.83 -0.49
N TYR A 33 2.02 4.67 -0.94
CA TYR A 33 1.27 3.42 -0.82
C TYR A 33 0.97 3.04 0.64
N ARG A 34 1.86 3.36 1.59
CA ARG A 34 1.63 3.03 3.01
C ARG A 34 0.44 3.81 3.56
N ARG A 35 0.31 5.07 3.16
CA ARG A 35 -0.84 5.90 3.51
C ARG A 35 -2.12 5.31 2.92
N ALA A 36 -2.12 4.99 1.62
CA ALA A 36 -3.26 4.38 0.97
C ALA A 36 -3.66 3.03 1.61
N THR A 37 -2.69 2.21 2.03
CA THR A 37 -2.96 0.97 2.77
C THR A 37 -3.61 1.25 4.12
N ASN A 38 -3.08 2.19 4.92
CA ASN A 38 -3.62 2.50 6.23
C ASN A 38 -5.03 3.07 6.15
N GLU A 39 -5.26 4.01 5.24
CA GLU A 39 -6.60 4.57 4.98
C GLU A 39 -7.56 3.50 4.44
N GLY A 40 -7.08 2.63 3.54
CA GLY A 40 -7.85 1.49 3.04
C GLY A 40 -8.28 0.51 4.13
N ILE A 41 -7.40 0.21 5.10
CA ILE A 41 -7.73 -0.61 6.28
C ILE A 41 -8.82 0.08 7.11
N GLN A 42 -8.71 1.38 7.35
CA GLN A 42 -9.72 2.13 8.10
C GLN A 42 -11.08 2.11 7.39
N LEU A 43 -11.10 2.33 6.07
CA LEU A 43 -12.32 2.27 5.27
C LEU A 43 -12.94 0.87 5.29
N PHE A 44 -12.13 -0.18 5.21
CA PHE A 44 -12.60 -1.56 5.31
C PHE A 44 -13.24 -1.87 6.66
N LEU A 45 -12.59 -1.44 7.75
CA LEU A 45 -13.12 -1.62 9.11
C LEU A 45 -14.42 -0.82 9.31
N ALA A 46 -14.47 0.42 8.85
CA ALA A 46 -15.67 1.26 8.94
C ALA A 46 -16.83 0.70 8.11
N GLY A 47 -16.56 0.11 6.93
CA GLY A 47 -17.55 -0.61 6.14
C GLY A 47 -18.04 -1.89 6.82
N SER A 48 -17.14 -2.66 7.44
CA SER A 48 -17.50 -3.87 8.20
C SER A 48 -18.31 -3.57 9.46
N ALA A 49 -18.08 -2.41 10.08
CA ALA A 49 -18.85 -1.91 11.22
C ALA A 49 -20.20 -1.27 10.82
N GLY A 50 -20.51 -1.20 9.51
CA GLY A 50 -21.74 -0.57 9.01
C GLY A 50 -21.76 0.96 9.08
N LEU A 51 -20.62 1.60 9.33
CA LEU A 51 -20.51 3.07 9.34
C LEU A 51 -20.44 3.67 7.94
N LEU A 52 -19.98 2.88 6.96
CA LEU A 52 -19.88 3.27 5.55
C LEU A 52 -20.76 2.36 4.69
N HIS A 53 -21.54 2.98 3.82
CA HIS A 53 -22.39 2.28 2.84
C HIS A 53 -21.97 2.67 1.42
N THR A 54 -21.91 1.69 0.53
CA THR A 54 -21.72 1.94 -0.90
C THR A 54 -23.04 2.45 -1.49
N GLY A 55 -23.02 3.64 -2.10
CA GLY A 55 -24.22 4.24 -2.72
C GLY A 55 -24.82 3.39 -3.84
N ASP A 56 -23.97 2.61 -4.52
CA ASP A 56 -24.40 1.52 -5.39
C ASP A 56 -24.21 0.21 -4.60
N ALA A 57 -25.31 -0.48 -4.30
CA ALA A 57 -25.36 -1.72 -3.51
C ALA A 57 -24.73 -2.92 -4.23
N ARG A 58 -23.55 -2.75 -4.84
CA ARG A 58 -22.76 -3.81 -5.46
C ARG A 58 -22.08 -4.58 -4.32
N PRO A 59 -22.42 -5.86 -4.10
CA PRO A 59 -21.79 -6.62 -3.04
C PRO A 59 -20.30 -6.77 -3.32
N LEU A 60 -19.47 -6.17 -2.47
CA LEU A 60 -18.03 -6.36 -2.46
C LEU A 60 -17.73 -7.74 -1.88
N LYS A 61 -17.43 -8.69 -2.76
CA LYS A 61 -17.08 -10.07 -2.40
C LYS A 61 -15.59 -10.16 -2.02
N MET A 62 -15.20 -9.46 -0.96
CA MET A 62 -13.77 -9.37 -0.57
C MET A 62 -13.47 -10.11 0.75
N CYS A 63 -14.46 -10.25 1.65
CA CYS A 63 -14.41 -11.06 2.86
C CYS A 63 -15.83 -11.44 3.27
N SER A 64 -16.10 -12.72 3.60
CA SER A 64 -17.43 -13.22 3.98
C SER A 64 -17.92 -12.78 5.37
N LEU A 65 -17.39 -11.70 5.94
CA LEU A 65 -17.76 -11.20 7.26
C LEU A 65 -19.11 -10.45 7.27
N ASN A 66 -19.64 -10.06 6.11
CA ASN A 66 -20.86 -9.24 6.02
C ASN A 66 -22.16 -10.06 5.90
N ARG A 67 -22.24 -11.22 6.57
CA ARG A 67 -23.52 -11.89 6.81
C ARG A 67 -23.58 -12.38 8.25
N ALA A 68 -24.03 -11.50 9.15
CA ALA A 68 -24.57 -11.95 10.42
C ALA A 68 -25.87 -12.74 10.12
N PRO A 69 -26.07 -13.95 10.67
CA PRO A 69 -27.37 -14.59 10.66
C PRO A 69 -28.32 -13.86 11.63
N ASP A 70 -29.59 -13.78 11.23
CA ASP A 70 -30.70 -13.14 11.97
C ASP A 70 -30.96 -13.75 13.35
#